data_AF-R7JDZ0-F1
#
_entry.id   AF-R7JDZ0-F1
#
_cell.length_a   1.000
_cell.length_b   1.000
_cell.length_c   1.000
_cell.angle_alpha   90.00
_cell.angle_beta   90.00
_cell.angle_gamma   90.00
#
_symmetry.space_group_name_H-M   'P 1'
#
loop_
_entity.id
_entity.type
_entity.pdbx_description
1 polymer ?
#
loop_
_entity_poly.entity_id
_entity_poly.type
_entity_poly.pdbx_seq_one_letter_code
_entity_poly.pdbx_strand_id
1 'polypeptide(L)'
;MKNKNIWLIALVFILGLIFRLIFLDKAGGLSYDELVSFKQASQSNALSTIYYTLKTDVHMPLYQLFLHWWAKIFSLSDLSLRAFSAFCGILTIITGFYTGRELPSPRTSILCASLFAINSFFIYYSQEVRMYSLLILLASLTVLFIVKIKNNPENRWTYAALVITCFALIHTYTIAFIYVIALILTVFVYLYLQKQPLKHLRNAIFTLIILCIPVCLFLFINSAKYTNQINGYYCDWSSLFIVIQDMFTPVLESLANNPPHYMHLFFTTLSLSKLIFIVLPVSAALFGIYTALRKDKFSYAVIAPAAVFFIAEIIAFKFTNFKILPRYAAISMPAFLIITAYGFSLISNAKKLNVIIPSIFIVLNLVYLLFSPNAAYKIPRDGFRPLANLINQSEIQNSDFILVWNRKEVLDKYLDKKVNVISILKDFAYKSEVMAANEKQFNSLPIEKRKEILQPYFYQNNIPYNTLLLMNYIITNMQPGQKFIITTTENFNDFDKEKFKHLVEDPEQYQAASLNDLLTLKSLTDIKEICSYNLKFIETKEASPYVITIYSK
;
A
#
# COMPACT_ATOMS: atom_id res chain seq x y z
N MET A 1 5.41 34.60 17.13
CA MET A 1 5.97 34.39 15.77
C MET A 1 5.90 35.73 15.03
N LYS A 2 6.93 36.14 14.28
CA LYS A 2 6.83 37.36 13.44
C LYS A 2 5.71 37.18 12.38
N ASN A 3 4.98 38.24 12.03
CA ASN A 3 3.84 38.20 11.10
C ASN A 3 4.14 37.45 9.78
N LYS A 4 5.35 37.57 9.22
CA LYS A 4 5.76 36.86 8.00
C LYS A 4 5.75 35.33 8.12
N ASN A 5 6.07 34.78 9.31
CA ASN A 5 6.11 33.34 9.50
C ASN A 5 4.70 32.73 9.57
N ILE A 6 3.71 33.50 10.03
CA ILE A 6 2.31 33.05 10.12
C ILE A 6 1.75 32.82 8.72
N TRP A 7 1.93 33.78 7.81
CA TRP A 7 1.49 33.66 6.41
C TRP A 7 2.18 32.51 5.68
N LEU A 8 3.47 32.29 5.91
CA LEU A 8 4.19 31.17 5.31
C LEU A 8 3.64 29.81 5.78
N ILE A 9 3.35 29.68 7.08
CA ILE A 9 2.78 28.44 7.63
C ILE A 9 1.35 28.24 7.11
N ALA A 10 0.54 29.30 7.06
CA ALA A 10 -0.79 29.23 6.47
C ALA A 10 -0.73 28.74 5.02
N LEU A 11 0.20 29.28 4.22
CA LEU A 11 0.44 28.83 2.84
C LEU A 11 0.82 27.35 2.78
N VAL A 12 1.74 26.88 3.64
CA VAL A 12 2.15 25.47 3.69
C VAL A 12 0.96 24.55 4.02
N PHE A 13 0.12 24.93 4.98
CA PHE A 13 -1.08 24.17 5.31
C PHE A 13 -2.12 24.18 4.20
N ILE A 14 -2.34 25.32 3.55
CA ILE A 14 -3.26 25.44 2.41
C ILE A 14 -2.79 24.57 1.26
N LEU A 15 -1.51 24.63 0.88
CA LEU A 15 -0.95 23.77 -0.17
C LEU A 15 -1.05 22.29 0.20
N GLY A 16 -0.71 21.94 1.44
CA GLY A 16 -0.81 20.57 1.95
C GLY A 16 -2.24 20.02 1.95
N LEU A 17 -3.23 20.87 2.23
CA LEU A 17 -4.66 20.57 2.15
C LEU A 17 -5.12 20.42 0.69
N ILE A 18 -4.76 21.36 -0.17
CA ILE A 18 -5.08 21.30 -1.61
C ILE A 18 -4.58 19.98 -2.20
N PHE A 19 -3.29 19.65 -2.05
CA PHE A 19 -2.73 18.43 -2.63
C PHE A 19 -3.37 17.13 -2.12
N ARG A 20 -3.96 17.13 -0.93
CA ARG A 20 -4.64 15.96 -0.36
C ARG A 20 -6.11 15.87 -0.76
N LEU A 21 -6.76 16.99 -1.07
CA LEU A 21 -8.19 17.03 -1.39
C LEU A 21 -8.49 17.05 -2.90
N ILE A 22 -7.60 17.58 -3.73
CA ILE A 22 -7.80 17.59 -5.19
C ILE A 22 -7.78 16.16 -5.76
N PHE A 23 -8.67 15.87 -6.70
CA PHE A 23 -8.79 14.54 -7.32
C PHE A 23 -8.98 13.39 -6.33
N LEU A 24 -9.64 13.60 -5.19
CA LEU A 24 -9.97 12.51 -4.26
C LEU A 24 -10.90 11.47 -4.92
N ASP A 25 -11.89 11.92 -5.70
CA ASP A 25 -12.68 11.00 -6.51
C ASP A 25 -11.91 10.65 -7.79
N LYS A 26 -11.42 9.41 -7.84
CA LYS A 26 -10.65 8.88 -8.97
C LYS A 26 -11.61 8.24 -9.97
N ALA A 27 -11.39 8.48 -11.26
CA ALA A 27 -12.24 7.92 -12.33
C ALA A 27 -12.33 6.38 -12.29
N GLY A 28 -11.22 5.70 -11.97
CA GLY A 28 -11.18 4.24 -11.78
C GLY A 28 -11.97 3.73 -10.56
N GLY A 29 -12.40 4.61 -9.65
CA GLY A 29 -12.91 4.22 -8.34
C GLY A 29 -11.82 3.70 -7.42
N LEU A 30 -12.20 2.89 -6.44
CA LEU A 30 -11.31 2.17 -5.51
C LEU A 30 -10.50 1.07 -6.21
N SER A 31 -9.19 1.03 -5.92
CA SER A 31 -8.31 -0.08 -6.30
C SER A 31 -8.72 -1.39 -5.58
N TYR A 32 -8.13 -2.51 -6.00
CA TYR A 32 -8.34 -3.79 -5.30
C TYR A 32 -8.07 -3.67 -3.80
N ASP A 33 -6.95 -3.05 -3.44
CA ASP A 33 -6.57 -2.93 -2.05
C ASP A 33 -7.55 -2.05 -1.26
N GLU A 34 -8.02 -0.96 -1.86
CA GLU A 34 -9.04 -0.08 -1.28
C GLU A 34 -10.40 -0.77 -1.14
N LEU A 35 -10.78 -1.65 -2.09
CA LEU A 35 -12.02 -2.42 -2.02
C LEU A 35 -12.02 -3.43 -0.86
N VAL A 36 -10.87 -4.03 -0.55
CA VAL A 36 -10.70 -4.88 0.64
C VAL A 36 -11.00 -4.06 1.91
N SER A 37 -10.42 -2.87 2.04
CA SER A 37 -10.67 -1.99 3.19
C SER A 37 -12.10 -1.47 3.25
N PHE A 38 -12.71 -1.16 2.09
CA PHE A 38 -14.13 -0.85 1.99
C PHE A 38 -15.00 -2.00 2.53
N LYS A 39 -14.75 -3.24 2.09
CA LYS A 39 -15.54 -4.39 2.50
C LYS A 39 -15.38 -4.67 4.00
N GLN A 40 -14.17 -4.53 4.53
CA GLN A 40 -13.89 -4.62 5.97
C GLN A 40 -14.61 -3.55 6.78
N ALA A 41 -14.66 -2.30 6.30
CA ALA A 41 -15.34 -1.20 6.99
C ALA A 41 -16.87 -1.21 6.83
N SER A 42 -17.40 -1.89 5.80
CA SER A 42 -18.84 -1.93 5.49
C SER A 42 -19.65 -2.91 6.34
N GLN A 43 -19.03 -3.55 7.35
CA GLN A 43 -19.71 -4.51 8.21
C GLN A 43 -20.80 -3.83 9.05
N SER A 44 -21.69 -4.63 9.66
CA SER A 44 -22.87 -4.10 10.37
C SER A 44 -22.50 -3.26 11.60
N ASN A 45 -21.47 -3.69 12.35
CA ASN A 45 -20.99 -3.05 13.57
C ASN A 45 -19.46 -3.20 13.78
N ALA A 46 -18.92 -2.54 14.80
CA ALA A 46 -17.50 -2.56 15.15
C ALA A 46 -16.93 -3.98 15.40
N LEU A 47 -17.64 -4.83 16.14
CA LEU A 47 -17.18 -6.19 16.43
C LEU A 47 -17.10 -7.05 15.15
N SER A 48 -18.10 -6.93 14.28
CA SER A 48 -18.10 -7.60 12.97
C SER A 48 -16.98 -7.09 12.06
N THR A 49 -16.65 -5.80 12.12
CA THR A 49 -15.50 -5.20 11.41
C THR A 49 -14.18 -5.82 11.89
N ILE A 50 -13.98 -5.90 13.22
CA ILE A 50 -12.80 -6.50 13.82
C ILE A 50 -12.69 -7.98 13.40
N TYR A 51 -13.76 -8.75 13.61
CA TYR A 51 -13.78 -10.19 13.29
C TYR A 51 -13.52 -10.45 11.80
N TYR A 52 -14.20 -9.72 10.91
CA TYR A 52 -14.03 -9.88 9.47
C TYR A 52 -12.61 -9.52 9.03
N THR A 53 -12.05 -8.43 9.55
CA THR A 53 -10.68 -8.01 9.22
C THR A 53 -9.66 -9.04 9.68
N LEU A 54 -9.73 -9.50 10.94
CA LEU A 54 -8.83 -10.54 11.47
C LEU A 54 -8.94 -11.88 10.72
N LYS A 55 -10.08 -12.15 10.08
CA LYS A 55 -10.30 -13.35 9.26
C LYS A 55 -9.75 -13.22 7.84
N THR A 56 -9.73 -12.01 7.28
CA THR A 56 -9.51 -11.76 5.84
C THR A 56 -8.23 -11.02 5.51
N ASP A 57 -7.60 -10.40 6.50
CA ASP A 57 -6.39 -9.58 6.34
C ASP A 57 -5.26 -10.09 7.22
N VAL A 58 -4.02 -9.78 6.81
CA VAL A 58 -2.85 -9.99 7.65
C VAL A 58 -2.66 -8.86 8.66
N HIS A 59 -3.26 -7.69 8.39
CA HIS A 59 -3.13 -6.50 9.21
C HIS A 59 -4.16 -6.42 10.33
N MET A 60 -3.78 -5.69 11.37
CA MET A 60 -4.63 -5.47 12.54
C MET A 60 -5.72 -4.42 12.24
N PRO A 61 -6.88 -4.49 12.90
CA PRO A 61 -8.12 -3.88 12.39
C PRO A 61 -8.33 -2.40 12.74
N LEU A 62 -7.35 -1.70 13.33
CA LEU A 62 -7.59 -0.35 13.85
C LEU A 62 -7.97 0.66 12.76
N TYR A 63 -7.30 0.59 11.60
CA TYR A 63 -7.63 1.46 10.48
C TYR A 63 -9.06 1.22 9.99
N GLN A 64 -9.42 -0.04 9.79
CA GLN A 64 -10.74 -0.49 9.34
C GLN A 64 -11.82 -0.08 10.34
N LEU A 65 -11.53 -0.14 11.64
CA LEU A 65 -12.46 0.28 12.68
C LEU A 65 -12.72 1.79 12.63
N PHE A 66 -11.68 2.62 12.49
CA PHE A 66 -11.90 4.06 12.31
C PHE A 66 -12.60 4.39 11.00
N LEU A 67 -12.25 3.69 9.91
CA LEU A 67 -12.90 3.85 8.62
C LEU A 67 -14.39 3.45 8.69
N HIS A 68 -14.74 2.41 9.45
CA HIS A 68 -16.12 2.01 9.72
C HIS A 68 -16.92 3.14 10.37
N TRP A 69 -16.40 3.71 11.47
CA TRP A 69 -17.07 4.83 12.16
C TRP A 69 -17.16 6.07 11.28
N TRP A 70 -16.10 6.39 10.54
CA TRP A 70 -16.11 7.48 9.57
C TRP A 70 -17.20 7.28 8.50
N ALA A 71 -17.29 6.08 7.92
CA ALA A 71 -18.28 5.75 6.91
C ALA A 71 -19.73 5.79 7.44
N LYS A 72 -19.93 5.47 8.73
CA LYS A 72 -21.24 5.59 9.40
C LYS A 72 -21.65 7.06 9.61
N ILE A 73 -20.70 7.94 9.88
CA ILE A 73 -20.96 9.37 10.10
C ILE A 73 -21.16 10.10 8.76
N PHE A 74 -20.35 9.78 7.75
CA PHE A 74 -20.34 10.49 6.48
C PHE A 74 -21.02 9.68 5.36
N SER A 75 -20.31 8.73 4.75
CA SER A 75 -20.87 7.77 3.79
C SER A 75 -19.84 6.70 3.40
N LEU A 76 -20.31 5.67 2.72
CA LEU A 76 -19.49 4.64 2.05
C LEU A 76 -19.01 5.03 0.64
N SER A 77 -19.21 6.28 0.21
CA SER A 77 -18.74 6.77 -1.09
C SER A 77 -17.20 6.76 -1.18
N ASP A 78 -16.65 6.61 -2.39
CA ASP A 78 -15.19 6.61 -2.61
C ASP A 78 -14.54 7.90 -2.11
N LEU A 79 -15.19 9.04 -2.37
CA LEU A 79 -14.77 10.35 -1.89
C LEU A 79 -14.67 10.39 -0.36
N SER A 80 -15.73 9.94 0.34
CA SER A 80 -15.79 9.92 1.81
C SER A 80 -14.71 9.02 2.40
N LEU A 81 -14.52 7.82 1.85
CA LEU A 81 -13.52 6.87 2.36
C LEU A 81 -12.10 7.40 2.19
N ARG A 82 -11.79 8.04 1.05
CA ARG A 82 -10.47 8.68 0.85
C ARG A 82 -10.33 9.95 1.68
N ALA A 83 -11.41 10.66 1.98
CA ALA A 83 -11.38 11.83 2.86
C ALA A 83 -10.90 11.47 4.29
N PHE A 84 -11.18 10.26 4.78
CA PHE A 84 -10.59 9.78 6.04
C PHE A 84 -9.06 9.71 5.98
N SER A 85 -8.52 9.09 4.93
CA SER A 85 -7.07 9.04 4.72
C SER A 85 -6.46 10.43 4.51
N ALA A 86 -7.17 11.33 3.83
CA ALA A 86 -6.74 12.70 3.62
C ALA A 86 -6.69 13.49 4.92
N PHE A 87 -7.67 13.27 5.80
CA PHE A 87 -7.70 13.82 7.15
C PHE A 87 -6.49 13.37 7.97
N CYS A 88 -6.17 12.07 7.98
CA CYS A 88 -4.94 11.57 8.61
C CYS A 88 -3.68 12.22 8.00
N GLY A 89 -3.65 12.40 6.68
CA GLY A 89 -2.60 13.10 5.96
C GLY A 89 -2.41 14.56 6.39
N ILE A 90 -3.50 15.29 6.63
CA ILE A 90 -3.46 16.68 7.09
C ILE A 90 -2.95 16.75 8.55
N LEU A 91 -3.46 15.87 9.42
CA LEU A 91 -2.98 15.75 10.80
C LEU A 91 -1.48 15.40 10.86
N THR A 92 -0.96 14.66 9.89
CA THR A 92 0.47 14.37 9.77
C THR A 92 1.29 15.65 9.58
N ILE A 93 0.85 16.59 8.71
CA ILE A 93 1.51 17.89 8.53
C ILE A 93 1.52 18.69 9.84
N ILE A 94 0.39 18.72 10.53
CA ILE A 94 0.24 19.41 11.82
C ILE A 94 1.20 18.82 12.84
N THR A 95 1.29 17.48 12.90
CA THR A 95 2.22 16.77 13.77
C THR A 95 3.67 17.13 13.45
N GLY A 96 4.05 17.15 12.17
CA GLY A 96 5.38 17.60 11.73
C GLY A 96 5.71 19.03 12.18
N PHE A 97 4.76 19.96 12.06
CA PHE A 97 4.90 21.33 12.56
C PHE A 97 5.19 21.37 14.07
N TYR A 98 4.37 20.67 14.86
CA TYR A 98 4.53 20.63 16.32
C TYR A 98 5.83 19.94 16.73
N THR A 99 6.24 18.87 16.04
CA THR A 99 7.53 18.22 16.32
C THR A 99 8.68 19.19 16.09
N GLY A 100 8.64 19.93 14.98
CA GLY A 100 9.67 20.93 14.71
C GLY A 100 9.65 22.13 15.67
N ARG A 101 8.55 22.42 16.35
CA ARG A 101 8.48 23.44 17.43
C ARG A 101 9.16 22.99 18.72
N GLU A 102 9.19 21.68 18.97
CA GLU A 102 9.85 21.08 20.13
C GLU A 102 11.37 20.94 19.90
N LEU A 103 11.86 21.13 18.68
CA LEU A 103 13.28 21.12 18.35
C LEU A 103 13.92 22.52 18.52
N PRO A 104 15.24 22.60 18.83
CA PRO A 104 15.88 23.85 19.24
C PRO A 104 15.78 25.03 18.25
N SER A 105 15.71 24.76 16.95
CA SER A 105 15.70 25.80 15.91
C SER A 105 14.27 26.20 15.52
N PRO A 106 13.88 27.48 15.61
CA PRO A 106 12.53 27.93 15.25
C PRO A 106 12.14 27.65 13.79
N ARG A 107 13.13 27.55 12.89
CA ARG A 107 12.92 27.25 11.46
C ARG A 107 12.49 25.81 11.23
N THR A 108 12.81 24.89 12.13
CA THR A 108 12.53 23.46 12.00
C THR A 108 11.04 23.18 11.87
N SER A 109 10.20 23.90 12.63
CA SER A 109 8.73 23.76 12.55
C SER A 109 8.18 23.97 11.13
N ILE A 110 8.63 25.04 10.46
CA ILE A 110 8.22 25.36 9.08
C ILE A 110 8.79 24.35 8.10
N LEU A 111 10.06 23.96 8.27
CA LEU A 111 10.70 22.96 7.40
C LEU A 111 10.03 21.59 7.50
N CYS A 112 9.75 21.09 8.71
CA CYS A 112 9.03 19.82 8.90
C CYS A 112 7.64 19.87 8.24
N ALA A 113 6.87 20.94 8.50
CA ALA A 113 5.56 21.11 7.88
C ALA A 113 5.66 21.17 6.34
N SER A 114 6.64 21.88 5.81
CA SER A 114 6.84 22.02 4.35
C SER A 114 7.19 20.69 3.71
N LEU A 115 8.17 19.96 4.28
CA LEU A 115 8.57 18.64 3.79
C LEU A 115 7.39 17.67 3.80
N PHE A 116 6.57 17.65 4.86
CA PHE A 116 5.41 16.77 4.97
C PHE A 116 4.27 17.18 4.02
N ALA A 117 4.08 18.49 3.80
CA ALA A 117 3.03 19.01 2.94
C ALA A 117 3.26 18.64 1.47
N ILE A 118 4.51 18.69 0.99
CA ILE A 118 4.90 18.47 -0.41
C ILE A 118 5.48 17.08 -0.70
N ASN A 119 5.58 16.19 0.29
CA ASN A 119 6.11 14.86 0.06
C ASN A 119 5.12 14.03 -0.78
N SER A 120 5.53 13.63 -2.00
CA SER A 120 4.69 12.87 -2.93
C SER A 120 4.17 11.57 -2.33
N PHE A 121 4.99 10.83 -1.58
CA PHE A 121 4.57 9.59 -0.93
C PHE A 121 3.45 9.84 0.09
N PHE A 122 3.60 10.86 0.95
CA PHE A 122 2.58 11.23 1.94
C PHE A 122 1.29 11.68 1.26
N ILE A 123 1.38 12.42 0.14
CA ILE A 123 0.21 12.84 -0.64
C ILE A 123 -0.50 11.63 -1.27
N TYR A 124 0.24 10.72 -1.91
CA TYR A 124 -0.32 9.53 -2.55
C TYR A 124 -1.12 8.69 -1.55
N TYR A 125 -0.52 8.35 -0.40
CA TYR A 125 -1.16 7.54 0.63
C TYR A 125 -2.24 8.29 1.41
N SER A 126 -2.26 9.63 1.37
CA SER A 126 -3.39 10.41 1.87
C SER A 126 -4.64 10.23 0.99
N GLN A 127 -4.51 9.77 -0.25
CA GLN A 127 -5.63 9.55 -1.19
C GLN A 127 -5.89 8.07 -1.46
N GLU A 128 -5.39 7.18 -0.60
CA GLU A 128 -5.65 5.76 -0.69
C GLU A 128 -6.44 5.29 0.53
N VAL A 129 -7.51 4.52 0.31
CA VAL A 129 -8.29 3.87 1.37
C VAL A 129 -7.54 2.65 1.92
N ARG A 130 -6.39 2.90 2.53
CA ARG A 130 -5.54 1.91 3.22
C ARG A 130 -4.89 2.50 4.48
N MET A 131 -4.38 1.61 5.32
CA MET A 131 -3.84 1.93 6.64
C MET A 131 -2.60 2.84 6.65
N TYR A 132 -1.97 3.08 5.50
CA TYR A 132 -0.70 3.81 5.41
C TYR A 132 -0.79 5.27 5.89
N SER A 133 -1.88 5.98 5.62
CA SER A 133 -2.06 7.36 6.07
C SER A 133 -2.11 7.48 7.60
N LEU A 134 -2.84 6.56 8.25
CA LEU A 134 -2.91 6.46 9.71
C LEU A 134 -1.56 6.00 10.29
N LEU A 135 -0.90 5.03 9.64
CA LEU A 135 0.42 4.54 10.04
C LEU A 135 1.46 5.68 10.07
N ILE A 136 1.51 6.50 9.01
CA ILE A 136 2.40 7.66 8.92
C ILE A 136 2.09 8.69 10.01
N LEU A 137 0.81 8.96 10.29
CA LEU A 137 0.39 9.86 11.37
C LEU A 137 0.88 9.37 12.72
N LEU A 138 0.61 8.10 13.04
CA LEU A 138 1.00 7.50 14.32
C LEU A 138 2.53 7.45 14.48
N ALA A 139 3.26 7.13 13.41
CA ALA A 139 4.73 7.19 13.40
C ALA A 139 5.28 8.62 13.52
N SER A 140 4.55 9.62 13.04
CA SER A 140 4.91 11.03 13.25
C SER A 140 4.70 11.45 14.71
N LEU A 141 3.62 10.94 15.33
CA LEU A 141 3.30 11.19 16.74
C LEU A 141 4.30 10.53 17.69
N THR A 142 4.80 9.33 17.38
CA THR A 142 5.87 8.72 18.20
C THR A 142 7.09 9.63 18.23
N VAL A 143 7.52 10.16 17.09
CA VAL A 143 8.65 11.11 17.03
C VAL A 143 8.36 12.37 17.85
N LEU A 144 7.16 12.96 17.74
CA LEU A 144 6.74 14.10 18.57
C LEU A 144 6.92 13.81 20.06
N PHE A 145 6.47 12.64 20.52
CA PHE A 145 6.54 12.28 21.93
C PHE A 145 7.95 11.95 22.41
N ILE A 146 8.84 11.39 21.57
CA ILE A 146 10.27 11.24 21.92
C ILE A 146 10.89 12.62 22.16
N VAL A 147 10.63 13.60 21.27
CA VAL A 147 11.17 14.96 21.41
C VAL A 147 10.62 15.63 22.67
N LYS A 148 9.32 15.46 22.97
CA LYS A 148 8.72 15.97 24.22
C LYS A 148 9.29 15.32 25.47
N ILE A 149 9.57 14.01 25.46
CA ILE A 149 10.23 13.31 26.57
C ILE A 149 11.64 13.87 26.79
N LYS A 150 12.38 14.17 25.72
CA LYS A 150 13.67 14.87 25.84
C LYS A 150 13.52 16.22 26.55
N ASN A 151 12.53 17.02 26.16
CA ASN A 151 12.35 18.37 26.69
C ASN A 151 11.78 18.38 28.12
N ASN A 152 10.95 17.40 28.48
CA ASN A 152 10.34 17.28 29.80
C ASN A 152 10.16 15.78 30.20
N PRO A 153 11.22 15.14 30.73
CA PRO A 153 11.23 13.70 31.01
C PRO A 153 10.33 13.28 32.19
N GLU A 154 9.87 14.21 33.02
CA GLU A 154 8.99 13.98 34.18
C GLU A 154 7.50 14.05 33.82
N ASN A 155 7.14 14.49 32.61
CA ASN A 155 5.75 14.64 32.22
C ASN A 155 5.09 13.29 31.89
N ARG A 156 4.43 12.69 32.90
CA ARG A 156 3.70 11.42 32.79
C ARG A 156 2.70 11.36 31.62
N TRP A 157 2.09 12.48 31.25
CA TRP A 157 1.08 12.52 30.18
C TRP A 157 1.70 12.29 28.80
N THR A 158 2.97 12.67 28.63
CA THR A 158 3.71 12.39 27.39
C THR A 158 3.93 10.89 27.22
N TYR A 159 4.24 10.17 28.31
CA TYR A 159 4.38 8.71 28.28
C TYR A 159 3.03 8.02 28.05
N ALA A 160 1.94 8.51 28.66
CA ALA A 160 0.60 7.98 28.39
C ALA A 160 0.22 8.15 26.90
N ALA A 161 0.48 9.32 26.32
CA ALA A 161 0.25 9.56 24.90
C ALA A 161 1.13 8.68 23.99
N LEU A 162 2.39 8.45 24.39
CA LEU A 162 3.28 7.51 23.71
C LEU A 162 2.73 6.08 23.76
N VAL A 163 2.25 5.60 24.91
CA VAL A 163 1.63 4.26 25.05
C VAL A 163 0.42 4.12 24.15
N ILE A 164 -0.49 5.10 24.14
CA ILE A 164 -1.68 5.08 23.27
C ILE A 164 -1.27 5.01 21.79
N THR A 165 -0.25 5.78 21.41
CA THR A 165 0.25 5.81 20.02
C THR A 165 0.93 4.49 19.63
N CYS A 166 1.76 3.93 20.50
CA CYS A 166 2.41 2.64 20.29
C CYS A 166 1.39 1.49 20.20
N PHE A 167 0.38 1.50 21.08
CA PHE A 167 -0.74 0.58 21.03
C PHE A 167 -1.46 0.69 19.69
N ALA A 168 -1.79 1.91 19.26
CA ALA A 168 -2.44 2.17 17.98
C ALA A 168 -1.60 1.69 16.78
N LEU A 169 -0.27 1.90 16.81
CA LEU A 169 0.65 1.41 15.77
C LEU A 169 0.59 -0.11 15.62
N ILE A 170 0.72 -0.84 16.74
CA ILE A 170 0.67 -2.30 16.77
C ILE A 170 -0.68 -2.80 16.24
N HIS A 171 -1.77 -2.10 16.53
CA HIS A 171 -3.11 -2.45 16.07
C HIS A 171 -3.45 -1.93 14.66
N THR A 172 -2.52 -1.23 13.99
CA THR A 172 -2.68 -0.79 12.60
C THR A 172 -1.84 -1.62 11.64
N TYR A 173 -0.61 -1.98 12.05
CA TYR A 173 0.35 -2.64 11.16
C TYR A 173 1.05 -3.79 11.88
N THR A 174 0.91 -5.00 11.33
CA THR A 174 1.27 -6.27 11.98
C THR A 174 2.71 -6.32 12.48
N ILE A 175 3.66 -5.77 11.71
CA ILE A 175 5.09 -5.80 12.05
C ILE A 175 5.56 -4.53 12.80
N ALA A 176 4.65 -3.60 13.12
CA ALA A 176 4.99 -2.37 13.84
C ALA A 176 5.57 -2.63 15.25
N PHE A 177 5.35 -3.82 15.82
CA PHE A 177 5.97 -4.19 17.11
C PHE A 177 7.49 -4.08 17.08
N ILE A 178 8.15 -4.35 15.94
CA ILE A 178 9.61 -4.22 15.79
C ILE A 178 10.02 -2.76 15.98
N TYR A 179 9.31 -1.85 15.32
CA TYR A 179 9.55 -0.41 15.45
C TYR A 179 9.27 0.07 16.88
N VAL A 180 8.18 -0.38 17.51
CA VAL A 180 7.81 0.01 18.88
C VAL A 180 8.82 -0.50 19.92
N ILE A 181 9.35 -1.73 19.76
CA ILE A 181 10.42 -2.23 20.63
C ILE A 181 11.68 -1.37 20.47
N ALA A 182 12.10 -1.10 19.23
CA ALA A 182 13.26 -0.25 18.96
C ALA A 182 13.08 1.18 19.53
N LEU A 183 11.87 1.72 19.44
CA LEU A 183 11.47 3.00 20.03
C LEU A 183 11.62 3.01 21.55
N ILE A 184 11.06 2.01 22.24
CA ILE A 184 11.14 1.89 23.70
C ILE A 184 12.58 1.73 24.16
N LEU A 185 13.35 0.88 23.48
CA LEU A 185 14.78 0.69 23.76
C LEU A 185 15.55 2.00 23.57
N THR A 186 15.25 2.76 22.53
CA THR A 186 15.89 4.04 22.28
C THR A 186 15.57 5.07 23.37
N VAL A 187 14.31 5.17 23.79
CA VAL A 187 13.90 6.05 24.90
C VAL A 187 14.56 5.61 26.22
N PHE A 188 14.62 4.29 26.48
CA PHE A 188 15.31 3.73 27.65
C PHE A 188 16.79 4.10 27.67
N VAL A 189 17.52 3.82 26.58
CA VAL A 189 18.95 4.11 26.46
C VAL A 189 19.20 5.62 26.61
N TYR A 190 18.39 6.45 25.96
CA TYR A 190 18.50 7.90 26.07
C TYR A 190 18.33 8.37 27.52
N LEU A 191 17.25 8.00 28.20
CA LEU A 191 17.00 8.42 29.59
C LEU A 191 18.06 7.89 30.55
N TYR A 192 18.51 6.65 30.36
CA TYR A 192 19.57 6.05 31.17
C TYR A 192 20.90 6.82 31.03
N LEU A 193 21.33 7.10 29.79
CA LEU A 193 22.55 7.87 29.54
C LEU A 193 22.47 9.30 30.06
N GLN A 194 21.27 9.91 30.05
CA GLN A 194 21.03 11.25 30.59
C GLN A 194 20.75 11.26 32.10
N LYS A 195 20.86 10.11 32.78
CA LYS A 195 20.59 9.93 34.22
C LYS A 195 19.20 10.43 34.66
N GLN A 196 18.22 10.31 33.76
CA GLN A 196 16.83 10.68 33.99
C GLN A 196 16.04 9.52 34.63
N PRO A 197 15.00 9.79 35.43
CA PRO A 197 14.25 8.72 36.09
C PRO A 197 13.41 7.90 35.11
N LEU A 198 13.46 6.58 35.28
CA LEU A 198 12.81 5.62 34.40
C LEU A 198 11.40 5.22 34.85
N LYS A 199 10.90 5.78 35.97
CA LYS A 199 9.62 5.37 36.58
C LYS A 199 8.44 5.44 35.59
N HIS A 200 8.35 6.51 34.80
CA HIS A 200 7.27 6.69 33.84
C HIS A 200 7.43 5.77 32.63
N LEU A 201 8.65 5.56 32.16
CA LEU A 201 8.92 4.61 31.08
C LEU A 201 8.59 3.17 31.50
N ARG A 202 8.97 2.76 32.72
CA ARG A 202 8.64 1.43 33.25
C ARG A 202 7.12 1.21 33.31
N ASN A 203 6.38 2.20 33.82
CA ASN A 203 4.93 2.12 33.87
C ASN A 203 4.31 2.08 32.47
N ALA A 204 4.87 2.84 31.52
CA ALA A 204 4.46 2.83 30.12
C ALA A 204 4.68 1.45 29.48
N ILE A 205 5.85 0.84 29.68
CA ILE A 205 6.16 -0.51 29.19
C ILE A 205 5.19 -1.54 29.78
N PHE A 206 5.00 -1.53 31.09
CA PHE A 206 4.08 -2.46 31.77
C PHE A 206 2.65 -2.33 31.24
N THR A 207 2.17 -1.09 31.08
CA THR A 207 0.83 -0.82 30.53
C THR A 207 0.72 -1.31 29.08
N LEU A 208 1.72 -1.02 28.25
CA LEU A 208 1.72 -1.45 26.85
C LEU A 208 1.74 -2.98 26.71
N ILE A 209 2.54 -3.68 27.53
CA ILE A 209 2.58 -5.15 27.56
C ILE A 209 1.18 -5.69 27.86
N ILE A 210 0.53 -5.22 28.93
CA ILE A 210 -0.83 -5.66 29.29
C ILE A 210 -1.81 -5.44 28.14
N LEU A 211 -1.80 -4.25 27.53
CA LEU A 211 -2.69 -3.93 26.42
C LEU A 211 -2.43 -4.79 25.18
N CYS A 212 -1.20 -5.27 24.97
CA CYS A 212 -0.84 -6.07 23.81
C CYS A 212 -1.01 -7.59 24.02
N ILE A 213 -1.30 -8.08 25.23
CA ILE A 213 -1.52 -9.52 25.52
C ILE A 213 -2.51 -10.15 24.53
N PRO A 214 -3.71 -9.58 24.25
CA PRO A 214 -4.68 -10.19 23.35
C PRO A 214 -4.14 -10.36 21.92
N VAL A 215 -3.38 -9.37 21.42
CA VAL A 215 -2.78 -9.42 20.07
C VAL A 215 -1.67 -10.46 20.02
N CYS A 216 -0.81 -10.52 21.04
CA CYS A 216 0.25 -11.53 21.12
C CYS A 216 -0.34 -12.95 21.10
N LEU A 217 -1.41 -13.20 21.87
CA LEU A 217 -2.12 -14.48 21.87
C LEU A 217 -2.74 -14.77 20.50
N PHE A 218 -3.39 -13.79 19.88
CA PHE A 218 -4.00 -13.94 18.56
C PHE A 218 -2.97 -14.31 17.49
N LEU A 219 -1.85 -13.59 17.43
CA LEU A 219 -0.76 -13.84 16.48
C LEU A 219 -0.11 -15.21 16.73
N PHE A 220 0.08 -15.60 18.00
CA PHE A 220 0.60 -16.91 18.36
C PHE A 220 -0.30 -18.05 17.84
N ILE A 221 -1.61 -17.96 18.12
CA ILE A 221 -2.61 -18.96 17.70
C ILE A 221 -2.72 -19.04 16.17
N ASN A 222 -2.61 -17.91 15.46
CA ASN A 222 -2.80 -17.85 14.02
C ASN A 222 -1.50 -17.85 13.20
N SER A 223 -0.35 -18.05 13.83
CA SER A 223 0.98 -17.97 13.20
C SER A 223 1.10 -18.77 11.89
N ALA A 224 0.51 -19.97 11.83
CA ALA A 224 0.50 -20.82 10.63
C ALA A 224 -0.27 -20.26 9.43
N LYS A 225 -1.20 -19.31 9.64
CA LYS A 225 -1.92 -18.63 8.53
C LYS A 225 -1.07 -17.55 7.87
N TYR A 226 -0.17 -16.93 8.63
CA TYR A 226 0.64 -15.80 8.19
C TYR A 226 1.87 -16.22 7.36
N THR A 227 2.29 -17.48 7.44
CA THR A 227 3.47 -17.99 6.71
C THR A 227 3.19 -18.33 5.24
N ASN A 228 1.93 -18.49 4.84
CA ASN A 228 1.54 -19.02 3.52
C ASN A 228 0.97 -17.96 2.55
N GLN A 229 0.88 -16.68 2.94
CA GLN A 229 0.34 -15.60 2.11
C GLN A 229 1.44 -14.68 1.58
N ILE A 230 2.27 -15.18 0.67
CA ILE A 230 3.20 -14.34 -0.10
C ILE A 230 3.15 -14.82 -1.52
N ASN A 231 2.53 -14.07 -2.43
CA ASN A 231 2.66 -14.28 -3.88
C ASN A 231 2.34 -12.99 -4.63
N GLY A 232 3.28 -12.54 -5.47
CA GLY A 232 3.05 -11.53 -6.51
C GLY A 232 4.03 -10.34 -6.55
N TYR A 233 4.75 -10.04 -5.47
CA TYR A 233 5.66 -8.89 -5.44
C TYR A 233 7.10 -9.25 -5.83
N TYR A 234 7.64 -8.51 -6.80
CA TYR A 234 9.05 -8.59 -7.16
C TYR A 234 9.89 -7.86 -6.11
N CYS A 235 11.05 -8.40 -5.78
CA CYS A 235 11.99 -7.74 -4.88
C CYS A 235 13.41 -8.24 -5.13
N ASP A 236 14.33 -7.30 -5.31
CA ASP A 236 15.76 -7.49 -5.38
C ASP A 236 16.45 -6.42 -4.50
N TRP A 237 17.77 -6.30 -4.61
CA TRP A 237 18.50 -5.24 -3.90
C TRP A 237 18.13 -3.82 -4.38
N SER A 238 17.55 -3.67 -5.57
CA SER A 238 17.05 -2.39 -6.07
C SER A 238 15.86 -1.87 -5.26
N SER A 239 15.11 -2.73 -4.56
CA SER A 239 14.01 -2.32 -3.69
C SER A 239 14.45 -1.36 -2.58
N LEU A 240 15.65 -1.53 -2.03
CA LEU A 240 16.19 -0.59 -1.03
C LEU A 240 16.44 0.80 -1.61
N PHE A 241 16.91 0.84 -2.86
CA PHE A 241 17.12 2.08 -3.60
C PHE A 241 15.79 2.80 -3.83
N ILE A 242 14.74 2.07 -4.21
CA ILE A 242 13.40 2.63 -4.39
C ILE A 242 12.83 3.18 -3.08
N VAL A 243 12.98 2.46 -1.95
CA VAL A 243 12.51 2.96 -0.65
C VAL A 243 13.15 4.31 -0.31
N ILE A 244 14.46 4.45 -0.49
CA ILE A 244 15.17 5.71 -0.21
C ILE A 244 14.75 6.80 -1.20
N GLN A 245 14.58 6.47 -2.48
CA GLN A 245 14.08 7.40 -3.49
C GLN A 245 12.68 7.93 -3.14
N ASP A 246 11.72 7.04 -2.92
CA ASP A 246 10.31 7.38 -2.70
C ASP A 246 10.12 8.17 -1.39
N MET A 247 11.04 8.03 -0.42
CA MET A 247 11.04 8.84 0.81
C MET A 247 11.24 10.34 0.56
N PHE A 248 12.07 10.71 -0.42
CA PHE A 248 12.60 12.09 -0.53
C PHE A 248 12.27 12.78 -1.86
N THR A 249 11.80 12.04 -2.85
CA THR A 249 11.62 12.52 -4.21
C THR A 249 10.15 12.61 -4.57
N PRO A 250 9.81 13.42 -5.59
CA PRO A 250 8.45 13.50 -6.05
C PRO A 250 8.09 12.41 -7.07
N VAL A 251 9.06 11.61 -7.53
CA VAL A 251 8.91 10.52 -8.51
C VAL A 251 8.73 9.19 -7.76
N LEU A 252 7.54 8.61 -7.83
CA LEU A 252 7.20 7.36 -7.15
C LEU A 252 7.18 6.20 -8.16
N GLU A 253 7.88 5.10 -7.86
CA GLU A 253 8.04 3.97 -8.80
C GLU A 253 7.36 2.69 -8.31
N SER A 254 7.31 2.44 -6.99
CA SER A 254 6.80 1.17 -6.43
C SER A 254 5.47 1.35 -5.68
N LEU A 255 4.50 1.93 -6.39
CA LEU A 255 3.15 2.14 -5.86
C LEU A 255 2.35 0.83 -5.83
N ALA A 256 2.38 0.06 -6.93
CA ALA A 256 1.76 -1.26 -7.02
C ALA A 256 2.76 -2.37 -6.69
N ASN A 257 3.87 -2.46 -7.42
CA ASN A 257 4.93 -3.45 -7.25
C ASN A 257 6.30 -2.84 -7.57
N ASN A 258 7.39 -3.46 -7.10
CA ASN A 258 8.72 -3.00 -7.49
C ASN A 258 8.99 -3.34 -8.97
N PRO A 259 9.51 -2.38 -9.76
CA PRO A 259 10.03 -2.69 -11.08
C PRO A 259 11.23 -3.65 -11.00
N PRO A 260 11.33 -4.61 -11.93
CA PRO A 260 12.43 -5.57 -11.94
C PRO A 260 13.77 -4.89 -12.23
N HIS A 261 14.82 -5.29 -11.50
CA HIS A 261 16.19 -4.79 -11.69
C HIS A 261 16.32 -3.26 -11.74
N TYR A 262 15.50 -2.55 -10.95
CA TYR A 262 15.33 -1.10 -11.05
C TYR A 262 16.64 -0.30 -10.95
N MET A 263 17.61 -0.73 -10.14
CA MET A 263 18.87 -0.02 -10.01
C MET A 263 19.65 -0.02 -11.34
N HIS A 264 19.69 -1.17 -12.03
CA HIS A 264 20.30 -1.26 -13.35
C HIS A 264 19.55 -0.36 -14.35
N LEU A 265 18.23 -0.47 -14.40
CA LEU A 265 17.38 0.36 -15.26
C LEU A 265 17.59 1.86 -14.99
N PHE A 266 17.70 2.26 -13.73
CA PHE A 266 17.91 3.64 -13.33
C PHE A 266 19.20 4.22 -13.93
N PHE A 267 20.31 3.48 -13.85
CA PHE A 267 21.61 3.93 -14.37
C PHE A 267 21.69 3.87 -15.90
N THR A 268 21.10 2.87 -16.55
CA THR A 268 21.11 2.77 -18.02
C THR A 268 20.21 3.80 -18.69
N THR A 269 19.15 4.25 -17.99
CA THR A 269 18.22 5.28 -18.47
C THR A 269 18.40 6.60 -17.72
N LEU A 270 19.62 6.88 -17.24
CA LEU A 270 19.92 8.10 -16.52
C LEU A 270 19.70 9.32 -17.43
N SER A 271 18.93 10.28 -16.93
CA SER A 271 18.55 11.48 -17.68
C SER A 271 18.67 12.71 -16.80
N LEU A 272 18.66 13.90 -17.42
CA LEU A 272 18.65 15.16 -16.69
C LEU A 272 17.45 15.26 -15.73
N SER A 273 16.28 14.72 -16.11
CA SER A 273 15.11 14.70 -15.22
C SER A 273 15.32 13.82 -13.99
N LYS A 274 15.95 12.64 -14.12
CA LYS A 274 16.30 11.79 -12.96
C LYS A 274 17.36 12.45 -12.08
N LEU A 275 18.34 13.13 -12.65
CA LEU A 275 19.31 13.90 -11.86
C LEU A 275 18.62 15.00 -11.05
N ILE A 276 17.72 15.76 -11.69
CA ILE A 276 17.03 16.88 -11.08
C ILE A 276 15.99 16.44 -10.05
N PHE A 277 15.12 15.48 -10.37
CA PHE A 277 13.98 15.13 -9.51
C PHE A 277 14.26 13.94 -8.58
N ILE A 278 15.29 13.13 -8.82
CA ILE A 278 15.63 12.00 -7.95
C ILE A 278 16.93 12.25 -7.20
N VAL A 279 18.05 12.42 -7.91
CA VAL A 279 19.38 12.47 -7.29
C VAL A 279 19.56 13.72 -6.42
N LEU A 280 19.16 14.91 -6.89
CA LEU A 280 19.30 16.14 -6.13
C LEU A 280 18.47 16.16 -4.82
N PRO A 281 17.16 15.82 -4.80
CA PRO A 281 16.40 15.77 -3.54
C PRO A 281 16.94 14.73 -2.56
N VAL A 282 17.32 13.53 -3.03
CA VAL A 282 17.95 12.51 -2.17
C VAL A 282 19.25 13.03 -1.57
N SER A 283 20.12 13.63 -2.39
CA SER A 283 21.41 14.17 -1.92
C SER A 283 21.23 15.29 -0.89
N ALA A 284 20.28 16.20 -1.13
CA ALA A 284 19.94 17.25 -0.20
C ALA A 284 19.41 16.67 1.12
N ALA A 285 18.51 15.68 1.07
CA ALA A 285 17.98 15.05 2.27
C ALA A 285 19.05 14.35 3.10
N LEU A 286 19.91 13.56 2.44
CA LEU A 286 21.04 12.89 3.09
C LEU A 286 22.03 13.89 3.71
N PHE A 287 22.29 15.01 3.05
CA PHE A 287 23.09 16.10 3.62
C PHE A 287 22.43 16.73 4.87
N GLY A 288 21.11 16.89 4.85
CA GLY A 288 20.33 17.30 6.02
C GLY A 288 20.50 16.32 7.17
N ILE A 289 20.25 15.03 6.93
CA ILE A 289 20.41 13.97 7.93
C ILE A 289 21.83 13.97 8.51
N TYR A 290 22.86 13.99 7.64
CA TYR A 290 24.25 14.07 8.05
C TYR A 290 24.52 15.29 8.95
N THR A 291 24.02 16.46 8.58
CA THR A 291 24.19 17.70 9.35
C THR A 291 23.56 17.59 10.74
N ALA A 292 22.36 17.01 10.85
CA ALA A 292 21.68 16.80 12.12
C ALA A 292 22.45 15.84 13.03
N LEU A 293 22.83 14.67 12.50
CA LEU A 293 23.57 13.65 13.24
C LEU A 293 24.93 14.17 13.73
N ARG A 294 25.61 14.99 12.91
CA ARG A 294 26.90 15.59 13.28
C ARG A 294 26.78 16.66 14.37
N LYS A 295 25.72 17.48 14.33
CA LYS A 295 25.58 18.66 15.20
C LYS A 295 24.81 18.40 16.49
N ASP A 296 23.91 17.42 16.50
CA ASP A 296 23.10 17.08 17.66
C ASP A 296 22.97 15.55 17.79
N LYS A 297 23.61 14.99 18.82
CA LYS A 297 23.58 13.54 19.10
C LYS A 297 22.18 13.02 19.39
N PHE A 298 21.23 13.87 19.80
CA PHE A 298 19.84 13.43 19.97
C PHE A 298 19.20 12.98 18.65
N SER A 299 19.70 13.46 17.50
CA SER A 299 19.23 13.03 16.19
C SER A 299 19.37 11.51 15.98
N TYR A 300 20.35 10.86 16.62
CA TYR A 300 20.47 9.40 16.61
C TYR A 300 19.26 8.72 17.29
N ALA A 301 18.77 9.27 18.40
CA ALA A 301 17.61 8.72 19.11
C ALA A 301 16.31 8.85 18.29
N VAL A 302 16.21 9.86 17.43
CA VAL A 302 15.04 10.02 16.54
C VAL A 302 15.08 9.03 15.38
N ILE A 303 16.25 8.80 14.77
CA ILE A 303 16.39 7.89 13.62
C ILE A 303 16.46 6.42 14.04
N ALA A 304 17.00 6.10 15.21
CA ALA A 304 17.27 4.71 15.61
C ALA A 304 16.07 3.75 15.45
N PRO A 305 14.83 4.09 15.84
CA PRO A 305 13.69 3.19 15.67
C PRO A 305 13.41 2.88 14.19
N ALA A 306 13.49 3.90 13.33
CA ALA A 306 13.31 3.77 11.89
C ALA A 306 14.45 2.96 11.23
N ALA A 307 15.70 3.18 11.66
CA ALA A 307 16.86 2.45 11.17
C ALA A 307 16.83 0.97 11.59
N VAL A 308 16.50 0.67 12.85
CA VAL A 308 16.35 -0.72 13.34
C VAL A 308 15.23 -1.43 12.60
N PHE A 309 14.09 -0.77 12.37
CA PHE A 309 13.00 -1.34 11.59
C PHE A 309 13.45 -1.66 10.16
N PHE A 310 14.16 -0.74 9.49
CA PHE A 310 14.66 -0.98 8.14
C PHE A 310 15.72 -2.10 8.09
N ILE A 311 16.59 -2.20 9.09
CA ILE A 311 17.54 -3.32 9.23
C ILE A 311 16.79 -4.64 9.39
N ALA A 312 15.70 -4.66 10.18
CA ALA A 312 14.88 -5.85 10.34
C ALA A 312 14.22 -6.28 9.02
N GLU A 313 13.75 -5.33 8.20
CA GLU A 313 13.24 -5.61 6.85
C GLU A 313 14.33 -6.19 5.93
N ILE A 314 15.56 -5.66 5.99
CA ILE A 314 16.72 -6.19 5.22
C ILE A 314 17.05 -7.62 5.66
N ILE A 315 17.08 -7.89 6.96
CA ILE A 315 17.30 -9.23 7.50
C ILE A 315 16.18 -10.17 7.04
N ALA A 316 14.91 -9.75 7.17
CA ALA A 316 13.78 -10.54 6.73
C ALA A 316 13.84 -10.84 5.23
N PHE A 317 14.17 -9.85 4.39
CA PHE A 317 14.36 -10.03 2.96
C PHE A 317 15.48 -11.02 2.62
N LYS A 318 16.60 -10.96 3.34
CA LYS A 318 17.77 -11.83 3.09
C LYS A 318 17.51 -13.29 3.48
N PHE A 319 16.78 -13.52 4.58
CA PHE A 319 16.65 -14.85 5.19
C PHE A 319 15.26 -15.48 5.02
N THR A 320 14.29 -14.76 4.45
CA THR A 320 12.92 -15.23 4.25
C THR A 320 12.37 -14.76 2.90
N ASN A 321 11.12 -15.11 2.57
CA ASN A 321 10.45 -14.63 1.37
C ASN A 321 9.86 -13.21 1.49
N PHE A 322 10.23 -12.45 2.53
CA PHE A 322 9.78 -11.07 2.73
C PHE A 322 10.17 -10.18 1.54
N LYS A 323 9.26 -9.30 1.11
CA LYS A 323 9.46 -8.39 -0.02
C LYS A 323 9.48 -6.95 0.49
N ILE A 324 10.59 -6.24 0.28
CA ILE A 324 10.73 -4.84 0.68
C ILE A 324 9.97 -3.96 -0.31
N LEU A 325 9.04 -3.17 0.20
CA LEU A 325 8.26 -2.20 -0.57
C LEU A 325 8.25 -0.85 0.15
N PRO A 326 8.25 0.29 -0.57
CA PRO A 326 8.18 1.61 0.05
C PRO A 326 7.03 1.77 1.04
N ARG A 327 5.86 1.19 0.73
CA ARG A 327 4.68 1.20 1.62
C ARG A 327 4.85 0.45 2.94
N TYR A 328 5.72 -0.55 2.99
CA TYR A 328 6.03 -1.27 4.24
C TYR A 328 7.01 -0.46 5.11
N ALA A 329 7.94 0.24 4.47
CA ALA A 329 8.85 1.19 5.12
C ALA A 329 8.19 2.53 5.51
N ALA A 330 6.89 2.73 5.24
CA ALA A 330 6.17 3.97 5.53
C ALA A 330 6.27 4.42 6.99
N ILE A 331 6.31 3.46 7.93
CA ILE A 331 6.46 3.71 9.37
C ILE A 331 7.79 4.42 9.72
N SER A 332 8.82 4.23 8.90
CA SER A 332 10.16 4.80 9.13
C SER A 332 10.32 6.22 8.58
N MET A 333 9.49 6.60 7.59
CA MET A 333 9.68 7.85 6.84
C MET A 333 9.60 9.13 7.68
N PRO A 334 8.64 9.29 8.63
CA PRO A 334 8.54 10.53 9.40
C PRO A 334 9.81 10.90 10.14
N ALA A 335 10.50 9.92 10.74
CA ALA A 335 11.75 10.16 11.47
C ALA A 335 12.85 10.71 10.56
N PHE A 336 13.03 10.14 9.36
CA PHE A 336 13.99 10.60 8.39
C PHE A 336 13.68 12.01 7.87
N LEU A 337 12.41 12.31 7.55
CA LEU A 337 12.00 13.63 7.08
C LEU A 337 12.14 14.71 8.18
N ILE A 338 11.77 14.39 9.42
CA ILE A 338 11.92 15.31 10.57
C ILE A 338 13.41 15.62 10.81
N ILE A 339 14.28 14.61 10.76
CA ILE A 339 15.73 14.83 10.94
C ILE A 339 16.35 15.53 9.74
N THR A 340 15.86 15.29 8.52
CA THR A 340 16.24 16.08 7.34
C THR A 340 15.93 17.56 7.55
N ALA A 341 14.69 17.89 7.94
CA ALA A 341 14.25 19.26 8.23
C ALA A 341 15.05 19.90 9.38
N TYR A 342 15.33 19.14 10.45
CA TYR A 342 16.14 19.61 11.55
C TYR A 342 17.58 19.91 11.11
N GLY A 343 18.18 19.01 10.34
CA GLY A 343 19.51 19.20 9.77
C GLY A 343 19.61 20.43 8.88
N PHE A 344 18.63 20.63 8.00
CA PHE A 344 18.49 21.85 7.20
C PHE A 344 18.49 23.12 8.05
N SER A 345 17.79 23.09 9.20
CA SER A 345 17.74 24.22 10.13
C SER A 345 19.10 24.53 10.80
N LEU A 346 19.99 23.54 10.86
CA LEU A 346 21.31 23.63 11.50
C LEU A 346 22.44 23.95 10.51
N ILE A 347 22.20 24.00 9.20
CA ILE A 347 23.22 24.36 8.21
C ILE A 347 23.77 25.76 8.49
N SER A 348 25.08 25.95 8.28
CA SER A 348 25.72 27.26 8.43
C SER A 348 25.13 28.29 7.47
N ASN A 349 25.04 29.56 7.91
CA ASN A 349 24.63 30.66 7.04
C ASN A 349 25.72 31.08 6.03
N ALA A 350 26.91 30.46 6.10
CA ALA A 350 27.98 30.70 5.13
C ALA A 350 27.46 30.45 3.70
N LYS A 351 27.66 31.43 2.81
CA LYS A 351 27.19 31.39 1.41
C LYS A 351 25.68 31.12 1.25
N LYS A 352 24.85 31.41 2.26
CA LYS A 352 23.39 31.16 2.27
C LYS A 352 22.98 29.70 2.07
N LEU A 353 23.86 28.73 2.36
CA LEU A 353 23.59 27.30 2.15
C LEU A 353 22.38 26.79 2.95
N ASN A 354 22.15 27.36 4.14
CA ASN A 354 20.99 27.10 4.99
C ASN A 354 19.63 27.55 4.40
N VAL A 355 19.65 28.30 3.29
CA VAL A 355 18.47 28.66 2.51
C VAL A 355 18.46 27.92 1.18
N ILE A 356 19.60 27.87 0.48
CA ILE A 356 19.71 27.27 -0.85
C ILE A 356 19.35 25.78 -0.82
N ILE A 357 19.97 24.99 0.06
CA ILE A 357 19.78 23.53 0.07
C ILE A 357 18.32 23.15 0.39
N PRO A 358 17.67 23.70 1.44
CA PRO A 358 16.26 23.42 1.70
C PRO A 358 15.35 23.93 0.58
N SER A 359 15.68 25.08 -0.03
CA SER A 359 14.89 25.63 -1.14
C SER A 359 14.96 24.74 -2.38
N ILE A 360 16.13 24.18 -2.71
CA ILE A 360 16.27 23.20 -3.80
C ILE A 360 15.36 22.00 -3.54
N PHE A 361 15.43 21.41 -2.34
CA PHE A 361 14.58 20.27 -1.99
C PHE A 361 13.08 20.60 -2.13
N ILE A 362 12.65 21.74 -1.59
CA ILE A 362 11.24 22.16 -1.58
C ILE A 362 10.76 22.50 -2.98
N VAL A 363 11.51 23.31 -3.73
CA VAL A 363 11.14 23.77 -5.07
C VAL A 363 11.07 22.59 -6.04
N LEU A 364 12.01 21.65 -6.00
CA LEU A 364 12.00 20.50 -6.91
C LEU A 364 10.79 19.59 -6.68
N ASN A 365 10.47 19.29 -5.42
CA ASN A 365 9.26 18.52 -5.09
C ASN A 365 7.99 19.27 -5.49
N LEU A 366 7.91 20.58 -5.21
CA LEU A 366 6.74 21.39 -5.51
C LEU A 366 6.53 21.59 -7.03
N VAL A 367 7.60 21.86 -7.79
CA VAL A 367 7.56 22.00 -9.26
C VAL A 367 7.06 20.70 -9.89
N TYR A 368 7.56 19.55 -9.45
CA TYR A 368 7.07 18.27 -9.96
C TYR A 368 5.58 18.08 -9.63
N LEU A 369 5.15 18.36 -8.40
CA LEU A 369 3.73 18.26 -8.02
C LEU A 369 2.82 19.17 -8.85
N LEU A 370 3.26 20.38 -9.19
CA LEU A 370 2.44 21.33 -9.95
C LEU A 370 2.38 20.96 -11.43
N PHE A 371 3.52 20.64 -12.04
CA PHE A 371 3.64 20.58 -13.50
C PHE A 371 3.71 19.15 -14.06
N SER A 372 4.08 18.15 -13.28
CA SER A 372 4.16 16.77 -13.78
C SER A 372 2.76 16.17 -14.01
N PRO A 373 2.53 15.43 -15.11
CA PRO A 373 1.35 14.58 -15.25
C PRO A 373 1.36 13.43 -14.24
N ASN A 374 2.55 13.01 -13.79
CA ASN A 374 2.78 11.93 -12.84
C ASN A 374 2.87 12.43 -11.39
N ALA A 375 2.34 13.61 -11.09
CA ALA A 375 2.27 14.13 -9.73
C ALA A 375 1.42 13.19 -8.85
N ALA A 376 1.83 12.97 -7.59
CA ALA A 376 1.23 11.97 -6.70
C ALA A 376 -0.30 11.98 -6.61
N TYR A 377 -0.91 13.17 -6.58
CA TYR A 377 -2.37 13.33 -6.51
C TYR A 377 -3.08 13.13 -7.87
N LYS A 378 -2.36 13.14 -9.00
CA LYS A 378 -2.90 12.86 -10.34
C LYS A 378 -2.84 11.38 -10.71
N ILE A 379 -2.02 10.60 -10.00
CA ILE A 379 -1.83 9.17 -10.29
C ILE A 379 -3.19 8.46 -10.24
N PRO A 380 -3.59 7.76 -11.33
CA PRO A 380 -4.84 7.02 -11.36
C PRO A 380 -4.85 5.88 -10.34
N ARG A 381 -6.02 5.25 -10.18
CA ARG A 381 -6.15 4.01 -9.41
C ARG A 381 -6.66 2.95 -10.37
N ASP A 382 -6.01 1.80 -10.35
CA ASP A 382 -6.43 0.60 -11.08
C ASP A 382 -7.66 0.00 -10.39
N GLY A 383 -8.77 0.72 -10.51
CA GLY A 383 -10.04 0.40 -9.87
C GLY A 383 -11.07 -0.11 -10.86
N PHE A 384 -12.14 -0.68 -10.31
CA PHE A 384 -13.11 -1.48 -11.06
C PHE A 384 -14.40 -0.73 -11.40
N ARG A 385 -14.48 0.58 -11.11
CA ARG A 385 -15.65 1.40 -11.44
C ARG A 385 -15.95 1.43 -12.95
N PRO A 386 -14.96 1.60 -13.86
CA PRO A 386 -15.22 1.56 -15.30
C PRO A 386 -15.75 0.20 -15.77
N LEU A 387 -15.19 -0.89 -15.26
CA LEU A 387 -15.67 -2.25 -15.56
C LEU A 387 -17.12 -2.44 -15.09
N ALA A 388 -17.43 -2.05 -13.85
CA ALA A 388 -18.79 -2.17 -13.32
C ALA A 388 -19.79 -1.31 -14.09
N ASN A 389 -19.41 -0.10 -14.49
CA ASN A 389 -20.25 0.77 -15.32
C ASN A 389 -20.53 0.13 -16.68
N LEU A 390 -19.51 -0.47 -17.32
CA LEU A 390 -19.65 -1.17 -18.59
C LEU A 390 -20.63 -2.36 -18.49
N ILE A 391 -20.59 -3.08 -17.36
CA ILE A 391 -21.52 -4.16 -17.03
C ILE A 391 -22.94 -3.62 -16.79
N ASN A 392 -23.11 -2.57 -15.97
CA ASN A 392 -24.43 -1.99 -15.66
C ASN A 392 -25.11 -1.44 -16.93
N GLN A 393 -24.35 -0.84 -17.86
CA GLN A 393 -24.83 -0.39 -19.16
C GLN A 393 -25.24 -1.52 -20.10
N SER A 394 -24.97 -2.76 -19.73
CA SER A 394 -25.32 -3.95 -20.50
C SER A 394 -26.60 -4.62 -20.00
N GLU A 395 -27.49 -3.87 -19.36
CA GLU A 395 -28.84 -4.30 -18.94
C GLU A 395 -28.83 -5.65 -18.20
N ILE A 396 -27.99 -5.75 -17.16
CA ILE A 396 -27.91 -6.96 -16.34
C ILE A 396 -29.17 -7.18 -15.50
N GLN A 397 -29.47 -8.45 -15.25
CA GLN A 397 -30.54 -8.92 -14.38
C GLN A 397 -29.99 -9.46 -13.06
N ASN A 398 -30.86 -9.59 -12.05
CA ASN A 398 -30.47 -10.31 -10.83
C ASN A 398 -30.15 -11.77 -11.19
N SER A 399 -29.12 -12.31 -10.55
CA SER A 399 -28.63 -13.67 -10.76
C SER A 399 -28.00 -13.96 -12.13
N ASP A 400 -27.74 -12.93 -12.96
CA ASP A 400 -26.81 -13.07 -14.08
C ASP A 400 -25.45 -13.56 -13.60
N PHE A 401 -24.71 -14.23 -14.47
CA PHE A 401 -23.41 -14.82 -14.15
C PHE A 401 -22.31 -13.93 -14.72
N ILE A 402 -21.36 -13.52 -13.87
CA ILE A 402 -20.25 -12.67 -14.27
C ILE A 402 -18.93 -13.35 -13.90
N LEU A 403 -18.12 -13.59 -14.92
CA LEU A 403 -16.80 -14.16 -14.81
C LEU A 403 -15.75 -13.04 -14.76
N VAL A 404 -15.07 -12.93 -13.63
CA VAL A 404 -13.97 -11.96 -13.40
C VAL A 404 -12.63 -12.65 -13.38
N TRP A 405 -11.63 -12.07 -14.05
CA TRP A 405 -10.26 -12.63 -14.04
C TRP A 405 -9.64 -12.57 -12.63
N ASN A 406 -10.06 -11.59 -11.83
CA ASN A 406 -9.56 -11.36 -10.48
C ASN A 406 -10.50 -11.98 -9.41
N ARG A 407 -10.50 -11.46 -8.18
CA ARG A 407 -11.34 -11.95 -7.08
C ARG A 407 -12.79 -11.47 -7.20
N LYS A 408 -13.72 -12.22 -6.60
CA LYS A 408 -15.18 -11.99 -6.71
C LYS A 408 -15.61 -10.61 -6.19
N GLU A 409 -14.89 -10.09 -5.21
CA GLU A 409 -15.27 -8.91 -4.44
C GLU A 409 -15.06 -7.59 -5.19
N VAL A 410 -14.42 -7.62 -6.36
CA VAL A 410 -14.01 -6.39 -7.09
C VAL A 410 -15.18 -5.59 -7.65
N LEU A 411 -16.33 -6.24 -7.85
CA LEU A 411 -17.53 -5.60 -8.43
C LEU A 411 -18.60 -5.26 -7.37
N ASP A 412 -18.49 -5.81 -6.15
CA ASP A 412 -19.52 -5.73 -5.09
C ASP A 412 -20.00 -4.30 -4.81
N LYS A 413 -19.11 -3.32 -4.96
CA LYS A 413 -19.39 -1.92 -4.62
C LYS A 413 -20.19 -1.17 -5.69
N TYR A 414 -19.99 -1.50 -6.97
CA TYR A 414 -20.41 -0.65 -8.09
C TYR A 414 -21.51 -1.26 -8.96
N LEU A 415 -21.88 -2.52 -8.74
CA LEU A 415 -22.99 -3.14 -9.48
C LEU A 415 -24.34 -2.79 -8.87
N ASP A 416 -25.31 -2.53 -9.75
CA ASP A 416 -26.68 -2.16 -9.36
C ASP A 416 -27.57 -3.38 -9.06
N LYS A 417 -27.13 -4.57 -9.47
CA LYS A 417 -27.85 -5.83 -9.33
C LYS A 417 -27.04 -6.85 -8.53
N LYS A 418 -27.76 -7.77 -7.88
CA LYS A 418 -27.14 -8.91 -7.21
C LYS A 418 -26.90 -10.01 -8.23
N VAL A 419 -25.65 -10.21 -8.61
CA VAL A 419 -25.21 -11.17 -9.64
C VAL A 419 -24.39 -12.30 -9.04
N ASN A 420 -24.25 -13.39 -9.78
CA ASN A 420 -23.39 -14.52 -9.44
C ASN A 420 -21.98 -14.26 -9.98
N VAL A 421 -21.09 -13.71 -9.13
CA VAL A 421 -19.70 -13.43 -9.52
C VAL A 421 -18.83 -14.68 -9.32
N ILE A 422 -18.12 -15.05 -10.37
CA ILE A 422 -17.22 -16.21 -10.44
C ILE A 422 -15.83 -15.71 -10.80
N SER A 423 -14.81 -16.20 -10.11
CA SER A 423 -13.41 -15.84 -10.31
C SER A 423 -12.73 -16.90 -11.17
N ILE A 424 -12.12 -16.47 -12.27
CA ILE A 424 -11.31 -17.34 -13.14
C ILE A 424 -10.20 -17.99 -12.33
N LEU A 425 -9.43 -17.19 -11.60
CA LEU A 425 -8.30 -17.72 -10.85
C LEU A 425 -8.73 -18.63 -9.69
N LYS A 426 -9.73 -18.19 -8.89
CA LYS A 426 -10.09 -18.89 -7.64
C LYS A 426 -11.03 -20.08 -7.84
N ASP A 427 -12.01 -19.98 -8.75
CA ASP A 427 -13.03 -21.01 -8.93
C ASP A 427 -12.75 -21.95 -10.10
N PHE A 428 -11.96 -21.52 -11.09
CA PHE A 428 -11.50 -22.38 -12.19
C PHE A 428 -10.06 -22.83 -11.98
N ALA A 429 -9.10 -21.92 -12.11
CA ALA A 429 -7.70 -22.31 -12.21
C ALA A 429 -7.18 -23.08 -10.98
N TYR A 430 -7.35 -22.54 -9.78
CA TYR A 430 -6.93 -23.20 -8.53
C TYR A 430 -7.81 -24.38 -8.13
N LYS A 431 -8.98 -24.56 -8.75
CA LYS A 431 -9.87 -25.69 -8.52
C LYS A 431 -9.77 -26.76 -9.60
N SER A 432 -8.97 -26.57 -10.64
CA SER A 432 -8.61 -27.64 -11.57
C SER A 432 -8.08 -28.85 -10.79
N GLU A 433 -8.39 -30.05 -11.24
CA GLU A 433 -7.94 -31.29 -10.59
C GLU A 433 -6.41 -31.36 -10.48
N VAL A 434 -5.69 -30.75 -11.43
CA VAL A 434 -4.22 -30.61 -11.42
C VAL A 434 -3.74 -29.78 -10.23
N MET A 435 -4.39 -28.64 -9.97
CA MET A 435 -4.02 -27.76 -8.84
C MET A 435 -4.55 -28.30 -7.51
N ALA A 436 -5.78 -28.80 -7.48
CA ALA A 436 -6.45 -29.27 -6.27
C ALA A 436 -5.77 -30.52 -5.68
N ALA A 437 -5.34 -31.47 -6.54
CA ALA A 437 -4.63 -32.66 -6.08
C ALA A 437 -3.27 -32.34 -5.44
N ASN A 438 -2.66 -31.23 -5.84
CA ASN A 438 -1.29 -30.86 -5.47
C ASN A 438 -1.21 -29.64 -4.54
N GLU A 439 -2.33 -29.11 -4.04
CA GLU A 439 -2.40 -27.80 -3.38
C GLU A 439 -1.38 -27.65 -2.22
N LYS A 440 -1.29 -28.65 -1.34
CA LYS A 440 -0.33 -28.63 -0.21
C LYS A 440 1.13 -28.69 -0.67
N GLN A 441 1.41 -29.49 -1.70
CA GLN A 441 2.75 -29.65 -2.25
C GLN A 441 3.17 -28.41 -3.05
N PHE A 442 2.30 -27.86 -3.88
CA PHE A 442 2.59 -26.64 -4.62
C PHE A 442 2.83 -25.48 -3.68
N ASN A 443 2.02 -25.32 -2.63
CA ASN A 443 2.19 -24.22 -1.69
C ASN A 443 3.53 -24.22 -0.94
N SER A 444 4.21 -25.37 -0.82
CA SER A 444 5.54 -25.46 -0.20
C SER A 444 6.71 -25.27 -1.16
N LEU A 445 6.47 -25.29 -2.48
CA LEU A 445 7.51 -25.16 -3.50
C LEU A 445 7.75 -23.70 -3.91
N PRO A 446 8.98 -23.32 -4.31
CA PRO A 446 9.26 -22.08 -5.02
C PRO A 446 8.45 -21.97 -6.33
N ILE A 447 8.15 -20.74 -6.77
CA ILE A 447 7.29 -20.48 -7.94
C ILE A 447 7.88 -21.12 -9.22
N GLU A 448 9.20 -21.11 -9.36
CA GLU A 448 9.93 -21.66 -10.50
C GLU A 448 9.69 -23.16 -10.62
N LYS A 449 9.78 -23.88 -9.50
CA LYS A 449 9.47 -25.32 -9.45
C LYS A 449 7.99 -25.61 -9.71
N ARG A 450 7.08 -24.74 -9.26
CA ARG A 450 5.65 -24.87 -9.58
C ARG A 450 5.43 -24.75 -11.10
N LYS A 451 6.07 -23.77 -11.75
CA LYS A 451 6.00 -23.59 -13.20
C LYS A 451 6.60 -24.77 -13.96
N GLU A 452 7.71 -25.33 -13.49
CA GLU A 452 8.30 -26.54 -14.10
C GLU A 452 7.33 -27.74 -14.04
N ILE A 453 6.73 -27.99 -12.88
CA ILE A 453 5.78 -29.11 -12.71
C ILE A 453 4.49 -28.90 -13.52
N LEU A 454 4.04 -27.65 -13.65
CA LEU A 454 2.81 -27.31 -14.38
C LEU A 454 3.01 -27.13 -15.88
N GLN A 455 4.24 -27.11 -16.37
CA GLN A 455 4.50 -26.95 -17.80
C GLN A 455 3.75 -27.97 -18.67
N PRO A 456 3.75 -29.29 -18.34
CA PRO A 456 2.98 -30.29 -19.09
C PRO A 456 1.47 -30.04 -19.08
N TYR A 457 0.93 -29.45 -18.02
CA TYR A 457 -0.48 -29.09 -17.93
C TYR A 457 -0.83 -27.97 -18.91
N PHE A 458 0.05 -26.98 -19.06
CA PHE A 458 -0.16 -25.89 -20.02
C PHE A 458 -0.05 -26.35 -21.48
N TYR A 459 0.69 -27.44 -21.76
CA TYR A 459 0.78 -28.07 -23.09
C TYR A 459 -0.48 -28.85 -23.50
N GLN A 460 -1.29 -29.30 -22.55
CA GLN A 460 -2.42 -30.17 -22.85
C GLN A 460 -3.59 -29.38 -23.42
N ASN A 461 -4.12 -29.86 -24.55
CA ASN A 461 -5.34 -29.31 -25.16
C ASN A 461 -6.62 -29.71 -24.42
N ASN A 462 -6.54 -30.63 -23.47
CA ASN A 462 -7.69 -31.09 -22.70
C ASN A 462 -8.16 -30.01 -21.74
N ILE A 463 -9.49 -29.87 -21.65
CA ILE A 463 -10.14 -29.01 -20.69
C ILE A 463 -10.20 -29.77 -19.35
N PRO A 464 -9.81 -29.14 -18.22
CA PRO A 464 -9.92 -29.76 -16.91
C PRO A 464 -11.36 -30.20 -16.60
N TYR A 465 -11.51 -31.39 -16.00
CA TYR A 465 -12.82 -31.92 -15.63
C TYR A 465 -13.57 -30.99 -14.68
N ASN A 466 -12.88 -30.39 -13.71
CA ASN A 466 -13.52 -29.46 -12.78
C ASN A 466 -13.99 -28.16 -13.47
N THR A 467 -13.30 -27.73 -14.54
CA THR A 467 -13.73 -26.60 -15.38
C THR A 467 -15.01 -26.96 -16.14
N LEU A 468 -15.07 -28.15 -16.75
CA LEU A 468 -16.27 -28.64 -17.44
C LEU A 468 -17.46 -28.74 -16.48
N LEU A 469 -17.25 -29.30 -15.28
CA LEU A 469 -18.30 -29.42 -14.26
C LEU A 469 -18.88 -28.06 -13.87
N LEU A 470 -18.03 -27.07 -13.59
CA LEU A 470 -18.48 -25.75 -13.18
C LEU A 470 -19.18 -25.02 -14.33
N MET A 471 -18.66 -25.08 -15.55
CA MET A 471 -19.35 -24.50 -16.71
C MET A 471 -20.68 -25.17 -16.99
N ASN A 472 -20.76 -26.49 -16.93
CA ASN A 472 -22.01 -27.23 -17.11
C ASN A 472 -23.04 -26.84 -16.03
N TYR A 473 -22.59 -26.68 -14.79
CA TYR A 473 -23.43 -26.17 -13.70
C TYR A 473 -23.97 -24.77 -14.03
N ILE A 474 -23.12 -23.84 -14.48
CA ILE A 474 -23.54 -22.48 -14.85
C ILE A 474 -24.58 -22.52 -15.97
N ILE A 475 -24.26 -23.16 -17.10
CA ILE A 475 -25.10 -23.21 -18.30
C ILE A 475 -26.45 -23.89 -18.00
N THR A 476 -26.45 -24.98 -17.22
CA THR A 476 -27.67 -25.68 -16.85
C THR A 476 -28.58 -24.81 -15.98
N ASN A 477 -28.01 -24.07 -15.02
CA ASN A 477 -28.77 -23.22 -14.11
C ASN A 477 -29.16 -21.85 -14.68
N MET A 478 -28.54 -21.42 -15.79
CA MET A 478 -28.96 -20.22 -16.51
C MET A 478 -30.40 -20.35 -17.00
N GLN A 479 -31.21 -19.36 -16.64
CA GLN A 479 -32.58 -19.19 -17.11
C GLN A 479 -32.60 -18.49 -18.48
N PRO A 480 -33.63 -18.72 -19.31
CA PRO A 480 -33.79 -17.99 -20.57
C PRO A 480 -33.76 -16.47 -20.35
N GLY A 481 -32.94 -15.77 -21.13
CA GLY A 481 -32.76 -14.32 -21.03
C GLY A 481 -31.69 -13.85 -20.01
N GLN A 482 -31.14 -14.75 -19.18
CA GLN A 482 -29.98 -14.41 -18.35
C GLN A 482 -28.71 -14.30 -19.18
N LYS A 483 -27.83 -13.40 -18.72
CA LYS A 483 -26.54 -13.14 -19.36
C LYS A 483 -25.41 -13.89 -18.63
N PHE A 484 -24.49 -14.41 -19.43
CA PHE A 484 -23.17 -14.84 -18.98
C PHE A 484 -22.15 -13.85 -19.51
N ILE A 485 -21.53 -13.09 -18.60
CA ILE A 485 -20.63 -11.98 -18.93
C ILE A 485 -19.22 -12.38 -18.54
N ILE A 486 -18.30 -12.37 -19.50
CA ILE A 486 -16.88 -12.61 -19.28
C ILE A 486 -16.15 -11.28 -19.32
N THR A 487 -15.33 -11.00 -18.31
CA THR A 487 -14.55 -9.77 -18.21
C THR A 487 -13.06 -10.07 -18.42
N THR A 488 -12.39 -9.27 -19.24
CA THR A 488 -10.99 -9.41 -19.63
C THR A 488 -10.33 -8.04 -19.81
N THR A 489 -9.01 -8.00 -19.98
CA THR A 489 -8.27 -6.77 -20.33
C THR A 489 -7.98 -6.63 -21.82
N GLU A 490 -8.27 -7.68 -22.59
CA GLU A 490 -8.09 -7.78 -24.03
C GLU A 490 -9.34 -8.44 -24.63
N ASN A 491 -9.49 -8.42 -25.96
CA ASN A 491 -10.67 -9.01 -26.58
C ASN A 491 -10.73 -10.51 -26.25
N PHE A 492 -11.89 -11.00 -25.82
CA PHE A 492 -12.03 -12.41 -25.46
C PHE A 492 -11.76 -13.35 -26.65
N ASN A 493 -11.99 -12.88 -27.87
CA ASN A 493 -11.66 -13.62 -29.08
C ASN A 493 -10.15 -13.76 -29.33
N ASP A 494 -9.30 -12.95 -28.70
CA ASP A 494 -7.85 -13.03 -28.87
C ASP A 494 -7.20 -14.16 -28.06
N PHE A 495 -7.88 -14.67 -27.03
CA PHE A 495 -7.43 -15.85 -26.29
C PHE A 495 -7.59 -17.09 -27.16
N ASP A 496 -6.48 -17.64 -27.63
CA ASP A 496 -6.43 -18.74 -28.59
C ASP A 496 -5.48 -19.84 -28.10
N LYS A 497 -5.84 -21.10 -28.34
CA LYS A 497 -5.07 -22.27 -27.88
C LYS A 497 -3.68 -22.31 -28.49
N GLU A 498 -3.56 -22.00 -29.78
CA GLU A 498 -2.27 -22.02 -30.46
C GLU A 498 -1.38 -20.87 -29.97
N LYS A 499 -1.94 -19.66 -29.80
CA LYS A 499 -1.19 -18.54 -29.19
C LYS A 499 -0.71 -18.87 -27.78
N PHE A 500 -1.57 -19.44 -26.94
CA PHE A 500 -1.19 -19.81 -25.58
C PHE A 500 -0.11 -20.90 -25.57
N LYS A 501 -0.23 -21.91 -26.43
CA LYS A 501 0.79 -22.94 -26.62
C LYS A 501 2.14 -22.35 -27.03
N HIS A 502 2.13 -21.40 -27.97
CA HIS A 502 3.34 -20.73 -28.43
C HIS A 502 4.04 -19.94 -27.30
N LEU A 503 3.26 -19.30 -26.41
CA LEU A 503 3.78 -18.61 -25.22
C LEU A 503 4.44 -19.59 -24.23
N VAL A 504 3.90 -20.81 -24.11
CA VAL A 504 4.43 -21.85 -23.21
C VAL A 504 5.65 -22.56 -23.80
N GLU A 505 5.72 -22.69 -25.13
CA GLU A 505 6.84 -23.26 -25.88
C GLU A 505 8.05 -22.33 -25.93
N ASP A 506 7.83 -21.02 -25.99
CA ASP A 506 8.87 -20.01 -25.96
C ASP A 506 9.46 -19.91 -24.53
N PRO A 507 10.74 -20.30 -24.32
CA PRO A 507 11.34 -20.30 -22.98
C PRO A 507 11.43 -18.91 -22.35
N GLU A 508 11.62 -17.85 -23.14
CA GLU A 508 11.73 -16.49 -22.64
C GLU A 508 10.36 -15.97 -22.20
N GLN A 509 9.34 -16.15 -23.04
CA GLN A 509 7.97 -15.72 -22.73
C GLN A 509 7.39 -16.53 -21.56
N TYR A 510 7.59 -17.85 -21.55
CA TYR A 510 7.13 -18.70 -20.47
C TYR A 510 7.76 -18.30 -19.14
N GLN A 511 9.06 -18.03 -19.11
CA GLN A 511 9.76 -17.57 -17.90
C GLN A 511 9.26 -16.19 -17.44
N ALA A 512 9.03 -15.26 -18.37
CA ALA A 512 8.55 -13.91 -18.07
C ALA A 512 7.11 -13.86 -17.53
N ALA A 513 6.22 -14.75 -17.99
CA ALA A 513 4.83 -14.79 -17.53
C ALA A 513 4.71 -15.24 -16.07
N SER A 514 3.84 -14.59 -15.28
CA SER A 514 3.59 -15.06 -13.91
C SER A 514 2.78 -16.35 -13.93
N LEU A 515 2.91 -17.18 -12.88
CA LEU A 515 2.12 -18.42 -12.78
C LEU A 515 0.61 -18.14 -12.80
N ASN A 516 0.17 -17.03 -12.19
CA ASN A 516 -1.24 -16.66 -12.18
C ASN A 516 -1.72 -16.24 -13.57
N ASP A 517 -0.89 -15.57 -14.36
CA ASP A 517 -1.23 -15.20 -15.73
C ASP A 517 -1.37 -16.45 -16.60
N LEU A 518 -0.42 -17.39 -16.53
CA LEU A 518 -0.48 -18.67 -17.24
C LEU A 518 -1.75 -19.46 -16.90
N LEU A 519 -2.09 -19.54 -15.60
CA LEU A 519 -3.29 -20.19 -15.10
C LEU A 519 -4.58 -19.50 -15.57
N THR A 520 -4.59 -18.17 -15.60
CA THR A 520 -5.74 -17.37 -16.07
C THR A 520 -5.93 -17.54 -17.58
N LEU A 521 -4.84 -17.44 -18.36
CA LEU A 521 -4.86 -17.60 -19.81
C LEU A 521 -5.33 -19.01 -20.22
N LYS A 522 -4.81 -20.07 -19.59
CA LYS A 522 -5.29 -21.44 -19.81
C LYS A 522 -6.79 -21.56 -19.55
N SER A 523 -7.25 -21.03 -18.41
CA SER A 523 -8.66 -21.10 -18.02
C SER A 523 -9.57 -20.30 -18.97
N LEU A 524 -9.15 -19.10 -19.39
CA LEU A 524 -9.88 -18.28 -20.36
C LEU A 524 -10.03 -19.00 -21.71
N THR A 525 -8.95 -19.61 -22.18
CA THR A 525 -8.93 -20.33 -23.45
C THR A 525 -9.86 -21.55 -23.42
N ASP A 526 -9.86 -22.30 -22.32
CA ASP A 526 -10.75 -23.45 -22.12
C ASP A 526 -12.22 -23.02 -22.02
N ILE A 527 -12.51 -21.95 -21.26
CA ILE A 527 -13.87 -21.42 -21.10
C ILE A 527 -14.41 -20.90 -22.44
N LYS A 528 -13.55 -20.26 -23.25
CA LYS A 528 -13.93 -19.77 -24.59
C LYS A 528 -14.44 -20.89 -25.47
N GLU A 529 -13.74 -22.03 -25.49
CA GLU A 529 -14.16 -23.20 -26.25
C GLU A 529 -15.55 -23.68 -25.80
N ILE A 530 -15.76 -23.83 -24.49
CA ILE A 530 -17.06 -24.25 -23.94
C ILE A 530 -18.17 -23.26 -24.32
N CYS A 531 -17.92 -21.95 -24.21
CA CYS A 531 -18.90 -20.93 -24.56
C CYS A 531 -19.28 -20.99 -26.05
N SER A 532 -18.29 -21.21 -26.93
CA SER A 532 -18.52 -21.26 -28.38
C SER A 532 -19.46 -22.37 -28.83
N TYR A 533 -19.51 -23.49 -28.08
CA TYR A 533 -20.39 -24.62 -28.39
C TYR A 533 -21.74 -24.57 -27.70
N ASN A 534 -21.86 -23.90 -26.55
CA ASN A 534 -23.01 -24.04 -25.66
C ASN A 534 -23.80 -22.75 -25.43
N LEU A 535 -23.26 -21.60 -25.83
CA LEU A 535 -23.86 -20.29 -25.57
C LEU A 535 -23.91 -19.45 -26.84
N LYS A 536 -24.94 -18.61 -26.95
CA LYS A 536 -25.09 -17.66 -28.05
C LYS A 536 -24.36 -16.37 -27.72
N PHE A 537 -23.41 -15.98 -28.56
CA PHE A 537 -22.77 -14.66 -28.49
C PHE A 537 -23.79 -13.55 -28.74
N ILE A 538 -23.78 -12.50 -27.90
CA ILE A 538 -24.62 -11.30 -28.06
C ILE A 538 -23.77 -10.16 -28.59
N GLU A 539 -22.79 -9.71 -27.81
CA GLU A 539 -21.97 -8.55 -28.12
C GLU A 539 -20.67 -8.52 -27.29
N THR A 540 -19.74 -7.67 -27.72
CA THR A 540 -18.54 -7.29 -26.97
C THR A 540 -18.57 -5.78 -26.76
N LYS A 541 -18.28 -5.33 -25.54
CA LYS A 541 -18.12 -3.91 -25.21
C LYS A 541 -16.77 -3.66 -24.55
N GLU A 542 -16.25 -2.46 -24.70
CA GLU A 542 -14.94 -2.07 -24.17
C GLU A 542 -15.00 -0.70 -23.47
N ALA A 543 -14.24 -0.60 -22.40
CA ALA A 543 -13.92 0.63 -21.68
C ALA A 543 -12.52 0.47 -21.11
N SER A 544 -11.51 0.99 -21.82
CA SER A 544 -10.09 0.75 -21.55
C SER A 544 -9.73 0.86 -20.04
N PRO A 545 -9.01 -0.12 -19.48
CA PRO A 545 -8.42 -1.30 -20.14
C PRO A 545 -9.35 -2.51 -20.18
N TYR A 546 -10.65 -2.37 -19.90
CA TYR A 546 -11.56 -3.50 -19.72
C TYR A 546 -12.37 -3.82 -20.97
N VAL A 547 -12.55 -5.12 -21.21
CA VAL A 547 -13.43 -5.67 -22.24
C VAL A 547 -14.42 -6.62 -21.56
N ILE A 548 -15.68 -6.55 -21.97
CA ILE A 548 -16.69 -7.54 -21.58
C ILE A 548 -17.25 -8.23 -22.81
N THR A 549 -17.43 -9.54 -22.70
CA THR A 549 -18.05 -10.38 -23.73
C THR A 549 -19.30 -11.00 -23.16
N ILE A 550 -20.42 -10.83 -23.86
CA ILE A 550 -21.75 -11.18 -23.35
C ILE A 550 -22.32 -12.33 -24.16
N TYR A 551 -22.78 -13.35 -23.43
CA TYR A 551 -23.43 -14.52 -23.96
C TYR A 551 -24.83 -14.68 -23.34
N SER A 552 -25.73 -15.38 -24.05
CA SER A 552 -26.95 -15.96 -23.49
C SER A 552 -26.96 -17.47 -23.65
N LYS A 553 -27.82 -18.12 -22.86
CA LYS A 553 -28.19 -19.52 -23.09
C LYS A 553 -28.82 -19.73 -24.46
#